data_AF-A0A1U7XQX9-F1
#
_entry.id   AF-A0A1U7XQX9-F1
#
_cell.length_a   1.000
_cell.length_b   1.000
_cell.length_c   1.000
_cell.angle_alpha   90.00
_cell.angle_beta   90.00
_cell.angle_gamma   90.00
#
_symmetry.space_group_name_H-M   'P 1'
#
loop_
_entity.id
_entity.type
_entity.pdbx_description
1 polymer ?
#
loop_
_entity_poly.entity_id
_entity_poly.type
_entity_poly.pdbx_seq_one_letter_code
_entity_poly.pdbx_strand_id
1 'polypeptide(L)'
;VRAGCFSEIPPSSLAGHPLLSFVFNSLQVSSSFDLAIEVLTELVSRHECIPQVLLCKVGFLRDILLLPALNSGDETVISGLACFLSEIGHAAPSLIAEASPEAFVLTDALLSCVSFPSEDWEIADSTLQFWCSLASFILGLDVDSGENAKSVKVLFFPVFSALLDALLLRSQVSFYLHAYVVHIISLFCLYLFPSHKLLYWPLFSLTSMWICWILQ
;
A
#
# COMPACT_ATOMS: atom_id res chain seq x y z
N VAL A 1 5.65 3.82 25.07
CA VAL A 1 4.65 4.90 24.86
C VAL A 1 3.41 4.24 24.31
N ARG A 2 2.20 4.55 24.79
CA ARG A 2 0.94 4.03 24.21
C ARG A 2 0.30 5.15 23.38
N ALA A 3 -0.55 4.82 22.41
CA ALA A 3 -1.21 5.85 21.60
C ALA A 3 -2.08 6.81 22.44
N GLY A 4 -2.62 6.35 23.57
CA GLY A 4 -3.33 7.21 24.53
C GLY A 4 -2.48 8.37 25.10
N CYS A 5 -1.15 8.30 25.03
CA CYS A 5 -0.30 9.44 25.41
C CYS A 5 -0.43 10.63 24.44
N PHE A 6 -0.96 10.43 23.23
CA PHE A 6 -1.11 11.47 22.22
C PHE A 6 -2.49 12.12 22.22
N SER A 7 -3.49 11.51 22.88
CA SER A 7 -4.83 12.11 22.98
C SER A 7 -4.85 13.40 23.80
N GLU A 8 -3.85 13.59 24.67
CA GLU A 8 -3.68 14.82 25.47
C GLU A 8 -2.97 15.93 24.68
N ILE A 9 -2.41 15.62 23.50
CA ILE A 9 -1.62 16.55 22.69
C ILE A 9 -2.53 17.18 21.63
N PRO A 10 -2.61 18.52 21.55
CA PRO A 10 -3.38 19.18 20.49
C PRO A 10 -2.90 18.73 19.09
N PRO A 11 -3.82 18.39 18.16
CA PRO A 11 -3.46 17.91 16.81
C PRO A 11 -2.48 18.83 16.06
N SER A 12 -2.58 20.14 16.26
CA SER A 12 -1.70 21.15 15.65
C SER A 12 -0.26 21.11 16.19
N SER A 13 -0.04 20.57 17.38
CA SER A 13 1.28 20.44 18.01
C SER A 13 1.89 19.04 17.87
N LEU A 14 1.06 18.06 17.54
CA LEU A 14 1.42 16.65 17.48
C LEU A 14 2.53 16.37 16.46
N ALA A 15 2.46 16.99 15.29
CA ALA A 15 3.43 16.86 14.21
C ALA A 15 4.87 17.22 14.62
N GLY A 16 5.03 18.24 15.48
CA GLY A 16 6.32 18.71 15.98
C GLY A 16 6.68 18.14 17.36
N HIS A 17 5.83 17.28 17.93
CA HIS A 17 6.00 16.85 19.31
C HIS A 17 7.17 15.85 19.45
N PRO A 18 8.06 16.00 20.45
CA PRO A 18 9.19 15.10 20.65
C PRO A 18 8.80 13.62 20.80
N LEU A 19 7.60 13.34 21.31
CA LEU A 19 7.09 11.96 21.42
C LEU A 19 6.89 11.29 20.06
N LEU A 20 6.47 12.03 19.02
CA LEU A 20 6.35 11.46 17.67
C LEU A 20 7.74 11.08 17.15
N SER A 21 8.74 11.94 17.35
CA SER A 21 10.13 11.61 17.00
C SER A 21 10.67 10.44 17.81
N PHE A 22 10.33 10.34 19.10
CA PHE A 22 10.75 9.23 19.96
C PHE A 22 10.20 7.89 19.47
N VAL A 23 8.89 7.82 19.17
CA VAL A 23 8.27 6.61 18.65
C VAL A 23 8.87 6.26 17.28
N PHE A 24 9.06 7.25 16.40
CA PHE A 24 9.67 7.04 15.10
C PHE A 24 11.10 6.50 15.21
N ASN A 25 11.92 7.01 16.14
CA ASN A 25 13.27 6.50 16.39
C ASN A 25 13.28 5.09 16.98
N SER A 26 12.21 4.69 17.67
CA SER A 26 12.07 3.36 18.25
C SER A 26 11.88 2.26 17.20
N LEU A 27 11.56 2.62 15.94
CA LEU A 27 11.56 1.69 14.80
C LEU A 27 12.96 1.12 14.49
N GLN A 28 14.03 1.81 14.89
CA GLN A 28 15.40 1.33 14.67
C GLN A 28 15.86 0.33 15.74
N VAL A 29 15.06 0.11 16.78
CA VAL A 29 15.41 -0.76 17.91
C VAL A 29 14.52 -1.98 17.86
N SER A 30 15.11 -3.15 17.58
CA SER A 30 14.39 -4.40 17.33
C SER A 30 13.40 -4.76 18.44
N SER A 31 13.75 -4.55 19.71
CA SER A 31 12.87 -4.87 20.85
C SER A 31 11.65 -3.97 20.99
N SER A 32 11.60 -2.84 20.28
CA SER A 32 10.50 -1.88 20.31
C SER A 32 9.83 -1.68 18.95
N PHE A 33 10.26 -2.40 17.92
CA PHE A 33 9.79 -2.22 16.56
C PHE A 33 8.27 -2.42 16.46
N ASP A 34 7.76 -3.59 16.89
CA ASP A 34 6.34 -3.92 16.77
C ASP A 34 5.44 -2.91 17.49
N LEU A 35 5.82 -2.51 18.71
CA LEU A 35 5.08 -1.53 19.49
C LEU A 35 5.15 -0.13 18.85
N ALA A 36 6.26 0.22 18.20
CA ALA A 36 6.38 1.49 17.49
C ALA A 36 5.49 1.50 16.24
N ILE A 37 5.43 0.40 15.49
CA ILE A 37 4.50 0.22 14.36
C ILE A 37 3.05 0.37 14.83
N GLU A 38 2.64 -0.36 15.88
CA GLU A 38 1.28 -0.30 16.43
C GLU A 38 0.88 1.13 16.80
N VAL A 39 1.74 1.83 17.55
CA VAL A 39 1.49 3.22 17.97
C VAL A 39 1.40 4.16 16.77
N LEU A 40 2.29 4.05 15.79
CA LEU A 40 2.28 4.92 14.62
C LEU A 40 1.04 4.69 13.73
N THR A 41 0.64 3.44 13.52
CA THR A 41 -0.58 3.08 12.80
C THR A 41 -1.83 3.61 13.51
N GLU A 42 -1.89 3.48 14.84
CA GLU A 42 -2.98 4.04 15.65
C GLU A 42 -3.04 5.57 15.59
N LEU A 43 -1.89 6.25 15.44
CA LEU A 43 -1.84 7.70 15.25
C LEU A 43 -2.31 8.14 13.86
N VAL A 44 -1.93 7.40 12.81
CA VAL A 44 -2.36 7.65 11.42
C VAL A 44 -3.89 7.62 11.32
N SER A 45 -4.53 6.64 11.94
CA SER A 45 -5.99 6.48 11.88
C SER A 45 -6.77 7.51 12.73
N ARG A 46 -6.14 8.13 13.73
CA ARG A 46 -6.82 9.05 14.68
C ARG A 46 -6.62 10.52 14.40
N HIS A 47 -5.61 10.91 13.64
CA HIS A 47 -5.21 12.30 13.48
C HIS A 47 -5.00 12.65 12.00
N GLU A 48 -5.88 13.49 11.45
CA GLU A 48 -5.87 13.88 10.03
C GLU A 48 -4.56 14.56 9.57
N CYS A 49 -3.82 15.21 10.48
CA CYS A 49 -2.55 15.87 10.15
C CYS A 49 -1.34 14.91 10.10
N ILE A 50 -1.45 13.72 10.67
CA ILE A 50 -0.35 12.76 10.80
C ILE A 50 0.06 12.13 9.47
N PRO A 51 -0.87 11.69 8.58
CA PRO A 51 -0.52 11.12 7.29
C PRO A 51 0.43 12.01 6.48
N GLN A 52 0.17 13.33 6.40
CA GLN A 52 1.04 14.26 5.67
C GLN A 52 2.46 14.32 6.25
N VAL A 53 2.57 14.38 7.58
CA VAL A 53 3.86 14.44 8.29
C VAL A 53 4.66 13.16 8.09
N LEU A 54 4.00 12.01 8.13
CA LEU A 54 4.64 10.72 7.95
C LEU A 54 4.97 10.44 6.49
N LEU A 55 4.17 10.94 5.54
CA LEU A 55 4.46 10.85 4.10
C LEU A 55 5.82 11.49 3.78
N CYS A 56 6.12 12.66 4.36
CA CYS A 56 7.44 13.30 4.25
C CYS A 56 8.60 12.47 4.83
N LYS A 57 8.32 11.47 5.66
CA LYS A 57 9.32 10.59 6.28
C LYS A 57 9.44 9.23 5.60
N VAL A 58 8.64 8.95 4.57
CA VAL A 58 8.66 7.64 3.90
C VAL A 58 10.01 7.35 3.24
N GLY A 59 10.70 8.36 2.71
CA GLY A 59 12.06 8.19 2.18
C GLY A 59 13.02 7.62 3.23
N PHE A 60 12.94 8.10 4.48
CA PHE A 60 13.71 7.53 5.58
C PHE A 60 13.31 6.09 5.89
N LEU A 61 12.00 5.80 5.98
CA LEU A 61 11.50 4.45 6.25
C LEU A 61 11.97 3.46 5.18
N ARG A 62 11.90 3.87 3.91
CA ARG A 62 12.36 3.07 2.77
C ARG A 62 13.87 2.83 2.86
N ASP A 63 14.66 3.89 2.96
CA ASP A 63 16.11 3.80 2.76
C ASP A 63 16.84 3.22 3.98
N ILE A 64 16.35 3.51 5.20
CA ILE A 64 17.02 3.14 6.45
C ILE A 64 16.49 1.85 7.06
N LEU A 65 15.20 1.51 6.84
CA LEU A 65 14.58 0.34 7.45
C LEU A 65 14.23 -0.73 6.41
N LEU A 66 13.46 -0.35 5.38
CA LEU A 66 12.94 -1.32 4.42
C LEU A 66 14.03 -1.94 3.53
N LEU A 67 14.88 -1.12 2.89
CA LEU A 67 15.93 -1.64 2.00
C LEU A 67 16.88 -2.60 2.72
N PRO A 68 17.38 -2.30 3.95
CA PRO A 68 18.15 -3.27 4.72
C PRO A 68 17.36 -4.55 5.01
N ALA A 69 16.10 -4.45 5.42
CA ALA A 69 15.26 -5.60 5.73
C ALA A 69 15.01 -6.49 4.51
N LEU A 70 14.75 -5.91 3.33
CA LEU A 70 14.62 -6.64 2.07
C LEU A 70 15.90 -7.40 1.71
N ASN A 71 17.08 -6.80 1.95
CA ASN A 71 18.37 -7.45 1.68
C ASN A 71 18.69 -8.57 2.68
N SER A 72 18.28 -8.43 3.94
CA SER A 72 18.49 -9.46 4.96
C SER A 72 17.40 -10.53 4.99
N GLY A 73 16.27 -10.30 4.32
CA GLY A 73 15.08 -11.15 4.40
C GLY A 73 14.38 -11.08 5.76
N ASP A 74 14.41 -9.92 6.43
CA ASP A 74 13.75 -9.75 7.73
C ASP A 74 12.24 -9.51 7.52
N GLU A 75 11.48 -10.60 7.43
CA GLU A 75 10.04 -10.57 7.18
C GLU A 75 9.25 -9.84 8.26
N THR A 76 9.74 -9.82 9.50
CA THR A 76 9.07 -9.09 10.59
C THR A 76 9.10 -7.59 10.33
N VAL A 77 10.27 -7.07 9.96
CA VAL A 77 10.41 -5.65 9.61
C VAL A 77 9.68 -5.32 8.31
N ILE A 78 9.79 -6.16 7.28
CA ILE A 78 9.11 -5.94 5.99
C ILE A 78 7.59 -5.90 6.18
N SER A 79 7.02 -6.88 6.90
CA SER A 79 5.58 -6.97 7.17
C SER A 79 5.09 -5.76 7.99
N GLY A 80 5.79 -5.41 9.07
CA GLY A 80 5.43 -4.25 9.88
C GLY A 80 5.45 -2.93 9.08
N LEU A 81 6.47 -2.74 8.23
CA LEU A 81 6.54 -1.56 7.36
C LEU A 81 5.51 -1.60 6.23
N ALA A 82 5.22 -2.76 5.63
CA ALA A 82 4.19 -2.90 4.60
C ALA A 82 2.81 -2.49 5.13
N CYS A 83 2.43 -2.97 6.31
CA CYS A 83 1.23 -2.55 7.02
C CYS A 83 1.24 -1.04 7.26
N PHE A 84 2.29 -0.52 7.91
CA PHE A 84 2.34 0.90 8.29
C PHE A 84 2.31 1.86 7.09
N LEU A 85 3.07 1.57 6.03
CA LEU A 85 3.07 2.36 4.80
C LEU A 85 1.71 2.32 4.10
N SER A 86 1.03 1.17 4.11
CA SER A 86 -0.32 1.02 3.57
C SER A 86 -1.31 1.89 4.35
N GLU A 87 -1.20 1.94 5.67
CA GLU A 87 -2.06 2.76 6.53
C GLU A 87 -1.85 4.27 6.29
N ILE A 88 -0.60 4.73 6.10
CA ILE A 88 -0.31 6.13 5.72
C ILE A 88 -1.04 6.49 4.42
N GLY A 89 -0.92 5.64 3.41
CA GLY A 89 -1.54 5.88 2.11
C GLY A 89 -3.06 5.79 2.17
N HIS A 90 -3.61 4.83 2.92
CA HIS A 90 -5.05 4.63 3.08
C HIS A 90 -5.72 5.78 3.83
N ALA A 91 -5.05 6.36 4.83
CA ALA A 91 -5.57 7.49 5.59
C ALA A 91 -5.60 8.80 4.80
N ALA A 92 -4.83 8.92 3.71
CA ALA A 92 -4.75 10.14 2.92
C ALA A 92 -4.64 9.89 1.40
N PRO A 93 -5.66 9.26 0.77
CA PRO A 93 -5.61 8.93 -0.65
C PRO A 93 -5.55 10.17 -1.56
N SER A 94 -6.08 11.31 -1.11
CA SER A 94 -5.96 12.59 -1.81
C SER A 94 -4.52 13.08 -1.89
N LEU A 95 -3.73 12.95 -0.81
CA LEU A 95 -2.31 13.31 -0.81
C LEU A 95 -1.49 12.41 -1.73
N ILE A 96 -1.83 11.13 -1.81
CA ILE A 96 -1.18 10.21 -2.75
C ILE A 96 -1.52 10.59 -4.19
N ALA A 97 -2.79 10.91 -4.48
CA ALA A 97 -3.23 11.32 -5.80
C ALA A 97 -2.64 12.65 -6.30
N GLU A 98 -2.07 13.49 -5.43
CA GLU A 98 -1.28 14.66 -5.82
C GLU A 98 0.00 14.29 -6.59
N ALA A 99 0.39 13.00 -6.59
CA ALA A 99 1.54 12.48 -7.32
C ALA A 99 2.85 13.21 -6.97
N SER A 100 3.02 13.55 -5.69
CA SER A 100 4.27 14.11 -5.17
C SER A 100 5.41 13.09 -5.21
N PRO A 101 6.68 13.53 -5.14
CA PRO A 101 7.82 12.62 -5.01
C PRO A 101 7.67 11.64 -3.84
N GLU A 102 7.17 12.12 -2.70
CA GLU A 102 6.95 11.30 -1.49
C GLU A 102 5.86 10.24 -1.70
N ALA A 103 4.79 10.57 -2.43
CA ALA A 103 3.75 9.62 -2.80
C ALA A 103 4.32 8.48 -3.68
N PHE A 104 5.16 8.80 -4.66
CA PHE A 104 5.82 7.78 -5.46
C PHE A 104 6.80 6.93 -4.67
N VAL A 105 7.55 7.53 -3.74
CA VAL A 105 8.43 6.79 -2.82
C VAL A 105 7.63 5.82 -1.95
N LEU A 106 6.43 6.19 -1.49
CA LEU A 106 5.53 5.28 -0.77
C LEU A 106 5.07 4.11 -1.64
N THR A 107 4.62 4.39 -2.87
CA THR A 107 4.16 3.33 -3.78
C THR A 107 5.29 2.38 -4.20
N ASP A 108 6.49 2.90 -4.41
CA ASP A 108 7.70 2.13 -4.74
C ASP A 108 8.14 1.23 -3.57
N ALA A 109 8.07 1.76 -2.34
CA ALA A 109 8.33 0.98 -1.13
C ALA A 109 7.32 -0.18 -0.99
N LEU A 110 6.02 0.10 -1.17
CA LEU A 110 4.98 -0.94 -1.12
C LEU A 110 5.12 -1.97 -2.25
N LEU A 111 5.47 -1.54 -3.46
CA LEU A 111 5.79 -2.44 -4.58
C LEU A 111 6.96 -3.36 -4.26
N SER A 112 7.98 -2.83 -3.59
CA SER A 112 9.14 -3.62 -3.14
C SER A 112 8.72 -4.67 -2.10
N CYS A 113 7.80 -4.34 -1.18
CA CYS A 113 7.22 -5.32 -0.25
C CYS A 113 6.41 -6.40 -0.99
N VAL A 114 5.57 -6.02 -1.95
CA VAL A 114 4.77 -6.99 -2.74
C VAL A 114 5.67 -7.90 -3.58
N SER A 115 6.77 -7.38 -4.11
CA SER A 115 7.72 -8.13 -4.92
C SER A 115 8.65 -9.02 -4.09
N PHE A 116 8.65 -8.87 -2.77
CA PHE A 116 9.51 -9.65 -1.88
C PHE A 116 9.16 -11.14 -1.96
N PRO A 117 10.14 -12.04 -2.17
CA PRO A 117 9.90 -13.47 -2.37
C PRO A 117 9.71 -14.21 -1.04
N SER A 118 8.70 -13.83 -0.25
CA SER A 118 8.26 -14.61 0.92
C SER A 118 7.50 -15.86 0.51
N GLU A 119 7.60 -16.93 1.32
CA GLU A 119 6.89 -18.20 1.10
C GLU A 119 5.37 -18.04 1.17
N ASP A 120 4.89 -17.21 2.09
CA ASP A 120 3.47 -16.87 2.25
C ASP A 120 3.13 -15.53 1.60
N TRP A 121 1.83 -15.24 1.48
CA TRP A 121 1.30 -14.03 0.87
C TRP A 121 0.98 -12.92 1.85
N GLU A 122 1.31 -13.07 3.13
CA GLU A 122 0.85 -12.15 4.17
C GLU A 122 1.33 -10.72 3.93
N ILE A 123 2.60 -10.56 3.54
CA ILE A 123 3.17 -9.23 3.21
C ILE A 123 2.42 -8.60 2.03
N ALA A 124 2.22 -9.34 0.94
CA ALA A 124 1.54 -8.81 -0.24
C ALA A 124 0.07 -8.48 0.06
N ASP A 125 -0.62 -9.38 0.76
CA ASP A 125 -2.03 -9.25 1.12
C ASP A 125 -2.28 -8.05 2.03
N SER A 126 -1.36 -7.77 2.95
CA SER A 126 -1.45 -6.59 3.84
C SER A 126 -1.52 -5.25 3.09
N THR A 127 -0.99 -5.18 1.86
CA THR A 127 -0.97 -3.95 1.05
C THR A 127 -2.19 -3.77 0.15
N LEU A 128 -3.01 -4.82 -0.04
CA LEU A 128 -4.07 -4.82 -1.05
C LEU A 128 -5.16 -3.80 -0.79
N GLN A 129 -5.48 -3.57 0.48
CA GLN A 129 -6.50 -2.58 0.85
C GLN A 129 -6.08 -1.17 0.41
N PHE A 130 -4.79 -0.83 0.55
CA PHE A 130 -4.25 0.44 0.06
C PHE A 130 -4.39 0.54 -1.46
N TRP A 131 -3.95 -0.48 -2.22
CA TRP A 131 -4.00 -0.45 -3.68
C TRP A 131 -5.43 -0.32 -4.21
N CYS A 132 -6.38 -1.07 -3.62
CA CYS A 132 -7.79 -0.97 -3.94
C CYS A 132 -8.35 0.42 -3.64
N SER A 133 -8.05 0.96 -2.45
CA SER A 133 -8.52 2.28 -2.01
C SER A 133 -7.99 3.40 -2.92
N LEU A 134 -6.71 3.37 -3.26
CA LEU A 134 -6.09 4.35 -4.15
C LEU A 134 -6.68 4.28 -5.56
N ALA A 135 -6.87 3.07 -6.10
CA ALA A 135 -7.48 2.88 -7.42
C ALA A 135 -8.93 3.41 -7.45
N SER A 136 -9.73 3.08 -6.43
CA SER A 136 -11.10 3.61 -6.29
C SER A 136 -11.12 5.13 -6.20
N PHE A 137 -10.19 5.72 -5.44
CA PHE A 137 -10.08 7.18 -5.32
C PHE A 137 -9.76 7.84 -6.67
N ILE A 138 -8.71 7.38 -7.37
CA ILE A 138 -8.27 7.95 -8.66
C ILE A 138 -9.37 7.84 -9.73
N LEU A 139 -10.16 6.77 -9.71
CA LEU A 139 -11.29 6.63 -10.62
C LEU A 139 -12.46 7.54 -10.27
N GLY A 140 -12.70 7.78 -8.99
CA GLY A 140 -13.70 8.74 -8.52
C GLY A 140 -13.44 10.17 -8.99
N LEU A 141 -12.17 10.55 -9.20
CA LEU A 141 -11.80 11.91 -9.64
C LEU A 141 -12.39 12.31 -11.01
N ASP A 142 -12.70 11.33 -11.86
CA ASP A 142 -13.24 11.54 -13.22
C ASP A 142 -14.67 12.12 -13.20
N VAL A 143 -15.39 11.94 -12.09
CA VAL A 143 -16.75 12.43 -11.90
C VAL A 143 -16.77 13.96 -11.66
N ASP A 144 -15.68 14.52 -11.13
CA ASP A 144 -15.65 15.91 -10.63
C ASP A 144 -14.66 16.86 -11.36
N SER A 145 -13.62 16.38 -12.07
CA SER A 145 -12.50 17.26 -12.48
C SER A 145 -11.73 16.85 -13.76
N GLY A 146 -12.44 16.51 -14.83
CA GLY A 146 -11.99 15.76 -16.02
C GLY A 146 -10.63 16.07 -16.72
N GLU A 147 -9.92 17.17 -16.46
CA GLU A 147 -8.53 17.36 -16.92
C GLU A 147 -7.49 16.87 -15.92
N ASN A 148 -7.65 17.18 -14.62
CA ASN A 148 -6.73 16.75 -13.57
C ASN A 148 -6.85 15.24 -13.29
N ALA A 149 -8.06 14.68 -13.41
CA ALA A 149 -8.29 13.25 -13.27
C ALA A 149 -7.55 12.42 -14.34
N LYS A 150 -7.45 12.93 -15.57
CA LYS A 150 -6.74 12.25 -16.66
C LYS A 150 -5.22 12.26 -16.44
N SER A 151 -4.66 13.37 -15.96
CA SER A 151 -3.22 13.44 -15.66
C SER A 151 -2.82 12.47 -14.54
N VAL A 152 -3.61 12.40 -13.45
CA VAL A 152 -3.31 11.48 -12.34
C VAL A 152 -3.36 10.01 -12.80
N LYS A 153 -4.35 9.62 -13.60
CA LYS A 153 -4.43 8.26 -14.17
C LYS A 153 -3.18 7.90 -14.99
N VAL A 154 -2.68 8.82 -15.81
CA VAL A 154 -1.46 8.61 -16.61
C VAL A 154 -0.23 8.46 -15.72
N LEU A 155 -0.13 9.23 -14.64
CA LEU A 155 0.99 9.20 -13.71
C LEU A 155 1.05 7.89 -12.89
N PHE A 156 -0.10 7.36 -12.48
CA PHE A 156 -0.18 6.13 -11.68
C PHE A 156 -0.25 4.85 -12.52
N PHE A 157 -0.47 4.95 -13.83
CA PHE A 157 -0.51 3.79 -14.72
C PHE A 157 0.74 2.90 -14.61
N PRO A 158 1.98 3.42 -14.66
CA PRO A 158 3.18 2.59 -14.53
C PRO A 158 3.27 1.89 -13.16
N VAL A 159 2.83 2.55 -12.09
CA VAL A 159 2.83 2.01 -10.73
C VAL A 159 1.92 0.78 -10.65
N PHE A 160 0.70 0.91 -11.15
CA PHE A 160 -0.26 -0.18 -11.16
C PHE A 160 0.11 -1.30 -12.14
N SER A 161 0.78 -0.99 -13.25
CA SER A 161 1.36 -2.03 -14.13
C SER A 161 2.45 -2.82 -13.42
N ALA A 162 3.37 -2.15 -12.70
CA ALA A 162 4.42 -2.82 -11.95
C ALA A 162 3.84 -3.69 -10.81
N LEU A 163 2.75 -3.25 -10.17
CA LEU A 163 2.04 -4.06 -9.16
C LEU A 163 1.50 -5.35 -9.77
N LEU A 164 0.88 -5.25 -10.94
CA LEU A 164 0.36 -6.41 -11.67
C LEU A 164 1.49 -7.39 -12.00
N ASP A 165 2.62 -6.89 -12.51
CA ASP A 165 3.78 -7.73 -12.82
C ASP A 165 4.35 -8.43 -11.58
N ALA A 166 4.44 -7.72 -10.44
CA ALA A 166 4.90 -8.28 -9.18
C ALA A 166 3.97 -9.40 -8.67
N LEU A 167 2.66 -9.18 -8.69
CA LEU A 167 1.66 -10.17 -8.29
C LEU A 167 1.65 -11.39 -9.21
N LEU A 168 1.79 -11.17 -10.52
CA LEU A 168 1.92 -12.26 -11.50
C LEU A 168 3.16 -13.10 -11.24
N LEU A 169 4.31 -12.47 -10.99
CA LEU A 169 5.55 -13.17 -10.70
C LEU A 169 5.42 -14.04 -9.45
N ARG A 170 4.82 -13.54 -8.36
CA ARG A 170 4.55 -14.33 -7.15
C ARG A 170 3.57 -15.48 -7.40
N SER A 171 2.56 -15.29 -8.24
CA SER A 171 1.56 -16.33 -8.54
C SER A 171 2.13 -17.57 -9.25
N GLN A 172 3.27 -17.43 -9.92
CA GLN A 172 3.93 -18.55 -10.59
C GLN A 172 4.55 -19.56 -9.60
N VAL A 173 4.71 -19.16 -8.33
CA VAL A 173 5.39 -19.96 -7.30
C VAL A 173 4.41 -20.82 -6.48
N SER A 174 3.10 -20.52 -6.47
CA SER A 174 2.11 -21.25 -5.66
C SER A 174 0.78 -21.52 -6.40
N PHE A 175 0.47 -22.79 -6.61
CA PHE A 175 -0.70 -23.27 -7.37
C PHE A 175 -2.06 -22.96 -6.70
N TYR A 176 -2.10 -22.79 -5.37
CA TYR A 176 -3.36 -22.72 -4.60
C TYR A 176 -3.98 -21.31 -4.53
N LEU A 177 -3.22 -20.26 -4.83
CA LEU A 177 -3.70 -18.87 -4.76
C LEU A 177 -4.10 -18.27 -6.11
N HIS A 178 -4.25 -19.12 -7.13
CA HIS A 178 -4.60 -18.69 -8.48
C HIS A 178 -5.94 -17.95 -8.53
N ALA A 179 -6.96 -18.36 -7.77
CA ALA A 179 -8.28 -17.73 -7.83
C ALA A 179 -8.31 -16.29 -7.27
N TYR A 180 -7.62 -16.04 -6.15
CA TYR A 180 -7.57 -14.72 -5.51
C TYR A 180 -6.74 -13.73 -6.33
N VAL A 181 -5.56 -14.17 -6.76
CA VAL A 181 -4.67 -13.37 -7.61
C VAL A 181 -5.35 -13.08 -8.96
N VAL A 182 -6.01 -14.06 -9.58
CA VAL A 182 -6.74 -13.84 -10.84
C VAL A 182 -7.95 -12.91 -10.62
N HIS A 183 -8.62 -12.93 -9.46
CA HIS A 183 -9.68 -11.95 -9.15
C HIS A 183 -9.13 -10.53 -9.01
N ILE A 184 -7.99 -10.34 -8.33
CA ILE A 184 -7.35 -9.03 -8.20
C ILE A 184 -6.83 -8.53 -9.54
N ILE A 185 -6.16 -9.41 -10.31
CA ILE A 185 -5.73 -9.12 -11.67
C ILE A 185 -6.92 -8.79 -12.57
N SER A 186 -8.04 -9.51 -12.44
CA SER A 186 -9.23 -9.26 -13.26
C SER A 186 -9.90 -7.93 -12.92
N LEU A 187 -9.97 -7.58 -11.63
CA LEU A 187 -10.41 -6.25 -11.20
C LEU A 187 -9.46 -5.16 -11.73
N PHE A 188 -8.14 -5.37 -11.62
CA PHE A 188 -7.12 -4.46 -12.14
C PHE A 188 -7.20 -4.26 -13.66
N CYS A 189 -7.32 -5.34 -14.43
CA CYS A 189 -7.43 -5.31 -15.89
C CYS A 189 -8.74 -4.64 -16.35
N LEU A 190 -9.85 -4.87 -15.65
CA LEU A 190 -11.10 -4.13 -15.87
C LEU A 190 -10.98 -2.64 -15.54
N TYR A 191 -10.18 -2.28 -14.53
CA TYR A 191 -10.01 -0.92 -14.00
C TYR A 191 -9.05 -0.05 -14.83
N LEU A 192 -7.93 -0.59 -15.30
CA LEU A 192 -6.91 0.17 -16.06
C LEU A 192 -7.21 0.25 -17.57
N PHE A 193 -7.93 -0.73 -18.13
CA PHE A 193 -8.12 -0.84 -19.58
C PHE A 193 -9.59 -1.08 -19.98
N PRO A 194 -10.50 -0.13 -19.74
CA PRO A 194 -11.91 -0.28 -20.12
C PRO A 194 -12.12 -0.46 -21.64
N SER A 195 -11.18 0.02 -22.47
CA SER A 195 -11.20 -0.06 -23.94
C SER A 195 -10.65 -1.37 -24.53
N HIS A 196 -9.90 -2.17 -23.75
CA HIS A 196 -9.23 -3.40 -24.21
C HIS A 196 -9.79 -4.68 -23.57
N LYS A 197 -11.08 -4.68 -23.19
CA LYS A 197 -11.81 -5.83 -22.62
C LYS A 197 -11.65 -7.15 -23.41
N LEU A 198 -11.40 -7.06 -24.72
CA LEU A 198 -11.27 -8.22 -25.62
C LEU A 198 -9.91 -8.94 -25.52
N LEU A 199 -8.82 -8.27 -25.12
CA LEU A 199 -7.50 -8.91 -25.00
C LEU A 199 -7.34 -9.72 -23.71
N TYR A 200 -8.01 -9.30 -22.63
CA TYR A 200 -7.97 -9.94 -21.31
C TYR A 200 -9.15 -10.89 -21.06
N TRP A 201 -10.03 -11.07 -22.05
CA TRP A 201 -11.17 -12.00 -21.99
C TRP A 201 -10.81 -13.44 -21.59
N PRO A 202 -9.65 -14.02 -21.99
CA PRO A 202 -9.29 -15.37 -21.55
C PRO A 202 -9.04 -15.49 -20.04
N LEU A 203 -8.45 -14.46 -19.41
CA LEU A 203 -8.28 -14.37 -17.96
C LEU A 203 -9.65 -14.24 -17.27
N PHE A 204 -10.57 -13.52 -17.91
CA PHE A 204 -11.95 -13.35 -17.44
C PHE A 204 -12.75 -14.66 -17.51
N SER A 205 -12.65 -15.43 -18.59
CA SER A 205 -13.39 -16.70 -18.72
C SER A 205 -12.96 -17.73 -17.67
N LEU A 206 -11.67 -17.73 -17.31
CA LEU A 206 -11.13 -18.53 -16.21
C LEU A 206 -11.75 -18.12 -14.86
N THR A 207 -11.87 -16.82 -14.54
CA THR A 207 -12.57 -16.42 -13.28
C THR A 207 -14.04 -16.82 -13.24
N SER A 208 -14.77 -16.68 -14.35
CA SER A 208 -16.20 -17.01 -14.39
C SER A 208 -16.48 -18.52 -14.32
N MET A 209 -15.63 -19.36 -14.91
CA MET A 209 -15.79 -20.82 -14.82
C MET A 209 -15.52 -21.35 -13.41
N TRP A 210 -14.61 -20.72 -12.66
CA TRP A 210 -14.28 -21.13 -11.29
C TRP A 210 -15.29 -20.63 -10.24
N ILE A 211 -15.88 -19.45 -10.42
CA ILE A 211 -17.01 -18.98 -9.60
C ILE A 211 -18.21 -19.93 -9.71
N CYS A 212 -18.48 -20.46 -10.91
CA CYS A 212 -19.52 -21.49 -11.09
C CYS A 212 -19.16 -22.84 -10.43
N TRP A 213 -17.88 -23.17 -10.24
CA TRP A 213 -17.44 -24.43 -9.64
C TRP A 213 -17.37 -24.37 -8.10
N ILE A 214 -17.17 -23.19 -7.51
CA ILE A 214 -17.19 -22.97 -6.06
C ILE A 214 -18.63 -22.79 -5.52
N LEU A 215 -19.57 -22.38 -6.39
CA LEU A 215 -21.00 -22.19 -6.04
C LEU A 215 -21.88 -23.42 -6.35
N GLN A 216 -21.29 -24.59 -6.60
CA GLN A 216 -21.97 -25.88 -6.80
C GLN A 216 -21.52 -26.91 -5.76
#